data_AF-A0A920TLA8-F1
#
_entry.id   AF-A0A920TLA8-F1
#
_cell.length_a   1.000
_cell.length_b   1.000
_cell.length_c   1.000
_cell.angle_alpha   90.00
_cell.angle_beta   90.00
_cell.angle_gamma   90.00
#
_symmetry.space_group_name_H-M   'P 1'
#
loop_
_entity.id
_entity.type
_entity.pdbx_description
1 polymer ?
#
loop_
_entity_poly.entity_id
_entity_poly.type
_entity_poly.pdbx_seq_one_letter_code
_entity_poly.pdbx_strand_id
1 'polypeptide(L)' 'MRFDQSNGSNAKKLIDLADRDSLVQIFKEYGEERLASRIAKSIKEMLP' A
#
# COMPACT_ATOMS: atom_id res chain seq x y z
N MET A 1 10.70 -2.96 -4.01
CA MET A 1 11.00 -1.65 -3.38
C MET A 1 11.73 -1.82 -2.05
N ARG A 2 12.76 -2.67 -1.95
CA ARG A 2 13.61 -2.76 -0.75
C ARG A 2 15.05 -2.51 -1.15
N PHE A 3 15.82 -1.83 -0.30
CA PHE A 3 17.26 -1.68 -0.48
C PHE A 3 18.01 -2.92 0.01
N ASP A 4 17.65 -3.45 1.18
CA ASP A 4 18.10 -4.77 1.66
C ASP A 4 17.14 -5.87 1.20
N GLN A 5 17.68 -6.90 0.53
CA GLN A 5 16.89 -8.06 0.07
C GLN A 5 16.89 -9.22 1.06
N SER A 6 17.77 -9.21 2.06
CA SER A 6 17.91 -10.31 3.01
C SER A 6 16.80 -10.34 4.06
N ASN A 7 16.14 -9.21 4.33
CA ASN A 7 15.14 -9.09 5.40
C ASN A 7 13.88 -8.29 5.01
N GLY A 8 12.83 -8.42 5.83
CA GLY A 8 11.61 -7.59 5.79
C GLY A 8 10.53 -7.99 4.78
N SER A 9 9.34 -7.40 4.91
CA SER A 9 8.22 -7.60 3.96
C SER A 9 8.42 -6.77 2.69
N ASN A 10 8.14 -7.35 1.52
CA ASN A 10 8.16 -6.61 0.26
C ASN A 10 6.85 -5.83 0.05
N ALA A 11 6.85 -4.88 -0.88
CA ALA A 11 5.68 -4.05 -1.18
C ALA A 11 4.44 -4.86 -1.58
N LYS A 12 4.61 -5.95 -2.34
CA LYS A 12 3.51 -6.85 -2.71
C LYS A 12 2.83 -7.42 -1.47
N LYS A 13 3.63 -7.99 -0.55
CA LYS A 13 3.13 -8.57 0.70
C LYS A 13 2.44 -7.52 1.57
N LEU A 14 2.95 -6.28 1.60
CA LEU A 14 2.29 -5.17 2.30
C LEU A 14 0.93 -4.85 1.68
N ILE A 15 0.85 -4.70 0.36
CA ILE A 15 -0.39 -4.40 -0.35
C ILE A 15 -1.43 -5.52 -0.20
N ASP A 16 -0.99 -6.78 -0.28
CA ASP A 16 -1.86 -7.95 -0.14
C ASP A 16 -2.47 -8.02 1.27
N LEU A 17 -1.66 -7.79 2.31
CA LEU A 17 -2.05 -7.95 3.71
C LEU A 17 -2.72 -6.72 4.34
N ALA A 18 -2.38 -5.51 3.89
CA ALA A 18 -2.97 -4.30 4.43
C ALA A 18 -4.46 -4.21 4.06
N ASP A 19 -5.26 -3.73 5.02
CA ASP A 19 -6.62 -3.31 4.73
C ASP A 19 -6.62 -1.98 3.96
N ARG A 20 -7.80 -1.62 3.43
CA ARG A 20 -7.97 -0.41 2.63
C ARG A 20 -7.58 0.82 3.42
N ASP A 21 -8.00 0.94 4.67
CA ASP A 21 -7.85 2.16 5.45
C ASP A 21 -6.38 2.38 5.87
N SER A 22 -5.64 1.32 6.14
CA SER A 22 -4.18 1.32 6.32
C SER A 22 -3.46 1.80 5.07
N LEU A 23 -3.87 1.34 3.89
CA LEU A 23 -3.32 1.83 2.61
C LEU A 23 -3.63 3.32 2.40
N VAL A 24 -4.84 3.78 2.75
CA VAL A 24 -5.19 5.21 2.71
C VAL A 24 -4.28 6.02 3.61
N GLN A 25 -4.02 5.57 4.83
CA GLN A 25 -3.13 6.27 5.76
C GLN A 25 -1.71 6.36 5.20
N ILE A 26 -1.15 5.24 4.73
CA ILE A 26 0.20 5.19 4.15
C ILE A 26 0.33 6.18 2.98
N PHE A 27 -0.62 6.17 2.03
CA PHE A 27 -0.55 7.04 0.86
C PHE A 27 -0.72 8.53 1.23
N LYS A 28 -1.54 8.85 2.23
CA LYS A 28 -1.66 10.23 2.73
C LYS A 28 -0.39 10.71 3.43
N GLU A 29 0.14 9.90 4.33
CA GLU A 29 1.24 10.31 5.22
C GLU A 29 2.58 10.37 4.48
N TYR A 30 2.91 9.32 3.72
CA TYR A 30 4.22 9.21 3.08
C TYR A 30 4.21 9.61 1.60
N GLY A 31 3.04 9.61 0.96
CA GLY A 31 2.89 10.04 -0.43
C GLY A 31 2.34 11.45 -0.61
N GLU A 32 1.88 12.10 0.47
CA GLU A 32 1.11 13.35 0.42
C GLU A 32 -0.05 13.31 -0.60
N GLU A 33 -0.61 12.11 -0.81
CA GLU A 33 -1.47 11.81 -1.95
C GLU A 33 -2.93 12.16 -1.67
N ARG A 34 -3.46 13.13 -2.42
CA ARG A 34 -4.84 13.61 -2.31
C ARG A 34 -5.86 12.54 -2.71
N LEU A 35 -5.50 11.64 -3.61
CA LEU A 35 -6.34 10.56 -4.11
C LEU A 35 -6.15 9.23 -3.35
N ALA A 36 -5.50 9.25 -2.18
CA ALA A 36 -5.19 8.06 -1.39
C ALA A 36 -6.37 7.08 -1.23
N SER A 37 -7.57 7.59 -0.94
CA SER A 37 -8.80 6.78 -0.82
C SER A 37 -9.17 6.07 -2.13
N ARG A 38 -9.10 6.78 -3.25
CA ARG A 38 -9.41 6.23 -4.57
C ARG A 38 -8.38 5.17 -4.98
N ILE A 39 -7.09 5.43 -4.73
CA ILE A 39 -6.00 4.50 -5.05
C ILE A 39 -6.12 3.22 -4.22
N ALA A 40 -6.30 3.33 -2.89
CA ALA A 40 -6.45 2.18 -2.01
C ALA A 40 -7.67 1.32 -2.39
N LYS A 41 -8.80 1.96 -2.71
CA LYS A 41 -10.00 1.27 -3.21
C LYS A 41 -9.69 0.47 -4.49
N SER A 42 -9.13 1.12 -5.51
CA SER A 42 -8.82 0.46 -6.78
C SER A 42 -7.83 -0.68 -6.62
N ILE A 43 -6.82 -0.54 -5.75
CA ILE A 43 -5.88 -1.64 -5.45
C ILE A 43 -6.62 -2.86 -4.90
N LYS A 44 -7.49 -2.68 -3.89
CA LYS A 44 -8.23 -3.82 -3.30
C LYS A 44 -9.24 -4.44 -4.26
N GLU A 45 -9.80 -3.67 -5.20
CA GLU A 45 -10.72 -4.17 -6.24
C GLU A 45 -9.99 -4.95 -7.35
N MET A 46 -8.69 -4.70 -7.56
CA MET A 46 -7.86 -5.40 -8.55
C MET A 46 -7.16 -6.64 -7.99
N LEU A 47 -7.11 -6.79 -6.67
CA LEU A 47 -6.55 -8.00 -6.05
C LEU A 47 -7.55 -9.17 -6.21
N PRO A 48 -7.06 -10.36 -6.56
CA PRO A 48 -7.89 -11.55 -6.78
C PRO A 48 -8.57 -12.06 -5.50
#